data_AF-V9LCH5-F1
#
_entry.id   AF-V9LCH5-F1
#
_cell.length_a   1.000
_cell.length_b   1.000
_cell.length_c   1.000
_cell.angle_alpha   90.00
_cell.angle_beta   90.00
_cell.angle_gamma   90.00
#
_symmetry.space_group_name_H-M   'P 1'
#
loop_
_entity.id
_entity.type
_entity.pdbx_description
1 polymer ?
#
loop_
_entity_poly.entity_id
_entity_poly.type
_entity_poly.pdbx_seq_one_letter_code
_entity_poly.pdbx_strand_id
1 'polypeptide(L)'
;LFRSQCPRSDGETLPGYVHALQTMLLMVLKQGSGKASGEHGLFLRYHVEAITIRGINSFRQYKYDMVTVGKVFEGIVRKLNNLLERLHQSYFFYLLPSLSRFVSIGYYMPAFVLLISIPILKALDLWIKLSKPEGNQQTTHTERDVSLLTILTPVMICHATGLALYFLPVFGRKDAAEHFPVSETEAVVLSSIAIYVAGLALPHNTHRVLLSEVTERGWMTLKLITLLYLALLLGCIALINFSLGFILAVTLTPAAAGA
;
A
#
# COMPACT_ATOMS: atom_id res chain seq x y z
N LEU A 1 -18.54 41.06 10.38
CA LEU A 1 -19.68 40.13 10.45
C LEU A 1 -19.32 38.83 9.71
N PHE A 2 -18.39 38.04 10.26
CA PHE A 2 -17.97 36.77 9.67
C PHE A 2 -18.16 35.67 10.71
N ARG A 3 -19.32 35.04 10.66
CA ARG A 3 -19.58 33.78 11.36
C ARG A 3 -20.38 32.89 10.43
N SER A 4 -19.77 32.53 9.30
CA SER A 4 -20.12 31.31 8.61
C SER A 4 -19.76 30.18 9.57
N GLN A 5 -20.76 29.73 10.33
CA GLN A 5 -20.65 28.54 11.16
C GLN A 5 -20.40 27.36 10.21
N CYS A 6 -19.13 27.08 9.91
CA CYS A 6 -18.75 25.69 9.66
C CYS A 6 -19.30 24.90 10.86
N PRO A 7 -19.98 23.76 10.64
CA PRO A 7 -20.47 22.96 11.75
C PRO A 7 -19.32 22.80 12.73
N ARG A 8 -19.58 23.25 13.96
CA ARG A 8 -18.60 23.32 15.04
C ARG A 8 -17.94 21.96 15.09
N SER A 9 -16.62 21.92 14.93
CA SER A 9 -15.88 20.66 14.95
C SER A 9 -16.29 19.89 16.19
N ASP A 10 -16.97 18.77 16.01
CA ASP A 10 -17.33 17.81 17.06
C ASP A 10 -16.06 17.16 17.68
N GLY A 11 -14.88 17.75 17.46
CA GLY A 11 -13.54 17.22 17.67
C GLY A 11 -13.12 17.01 19.13
N GLU A 12 -14.04 17.14 20.08
CA GLU A 12 -13.84 16.77 21.48
C GLU A 12 -14.86 15.74 21.99
N THR A 13 -15.82 15.34 21.13
CA THR A 13 -16.81 14.32 21.47
C THR A 13 -16.35 12.97 20.91
N LEU A 14 -16.60 11.88 21.64
CA LEU A 14 -16.37 10.51 21.16
C LEU A 14 -16.94 10.24 19.75
N PRO A 15 -18.18 10.64 19.40
CA PRO A 15 -18.69 10.49 18.03
C PRO A 15 -17.88 11.30 17.00
N GLY A 16 -17.39 12.49 17.34
CA GLY A 16 -16.54 13.27 16.45
C GLY A 16 -15.18 12.61 16.17
N TYR A 17 -14.57 11.98 17.18
CA TYR A 17 -13.35 11.18 16.99
C TYR A 17 -13.59 9.96 16.10
N VAL A 18 -14.68 9.24 16.31
CA VAL A 18 -15.05 8.08 15.46
C VAL A 18 -15.28 8.52 14.02
N HIS A 19 -15.97 9.65 13.81
CA HIS A 19 -16.20 10.19 12.48
C HIS A 19 -14.90 10.63 11.78
N ALA A 20 -14.00 11.26 12.53
CA ALA A 20 -12.68 11.64 12.04
C ALA A 20 -11.82 10.42 11.66
N LEU A 21 -11.87 9.36 12.47
CA LEU A 21 -11.19 8.10 12.19
C LEU A 21 -11.75 7.42 10.95
N GLN A 22 -13.08 7.32 10.81
CA GLN A 22 -13.73 6.77 9.62
C GLN A 22 -13.33 7.54 8.36
N THR A 23 -13.35 8.88 8.41
CA THR A 23 -12.95 9.74 7.30
C THR A 23 -11.48 9.52 6.93
N MET A 24 -10.60 9.43 7.93
CA MET A 24 -9.19 9.13 7.73
C MET A 24 -8.98 7.75 7.10
N LEU A 25 -9.69 6.72 7.58
CA LEU A 25 -9.60 5.36 7.06
C LEU A 25 -10.06 5.29 5.59
N LEU A 26 -11.18 5.91 5.26
CA LEU A 26 -11.66 5.99 3.87
C LEU A 26 -10.67 6.71 2.96
N MET A 27 -10.01 7.74 3.47
CA MET A 27 -8.96 8.46 2.75
C MET A 27 -7.73 7.58 2.53
N VAL A 28 -7.26 6.85 3.54
CA VAL A 28 -6.15 5.88 3.43
C VAL A 28 -6.49 4.80 2.42
N LEU A 29 -7.69 4.22 2.46
CA LEU A 29 -8.12 3.21 1.49
C LEU A 29 -8.17 3.78 0.06
N LYS A 30 -8.73 4.99 -0.11
CA LYS A 30 -8.82 5.65 -1.41
C LYS A 30 -7.44 6.01 -1.96
N GLN A 31 -6.52 6.49 -1.12
CA GLN A 31 -5.13 6.76 -1.52
C GLN A 31 -4.36 5.48 -1.82
N GLY A 32 -4.56 4.43 -1.02
CA GLY A 32 -3.95 3.12 -1.21
C GLY A 32 -4.30 2.50 -2.56
N SER A 33 -5.52 2.73 -3.06
CA SER A 33 -5.92 2.32 -4.42
C SER A 33 -5.13 3.00 -5.54
N GLY A 34 -4.44 4.11 -5.28
CA GLY A 34 -3.70 4.87 -6.29
C GLY A 34 -4.56 5.57 -7.35
N LYS A 35 -5.90 5.50 -7.22
CA LYS A 35 -6.84 6.09 -8.18
C LYS A 35 -6.91 7.60 -8.00
N ALA A 36 -6.83 8.34 -9.11
CA ALA A 36 -7.02 9.79 -9.12
C ALA A 36 -8.38 10.16 -8.51
N SER A 37 -8.39 11.13 -7.59
CA SER A 37 -9.60 11.53 -6.84
C SER A 37 -10.57 12.40 -7.65
N GLY A 38 -10.12 12.94 -8.78
CA GLY A 38 -10.90 13.74 -9.72
C GLY A 38 -10.18 13.93 -11.06
N GLU A 39 -10.88 14.53 -12.01
CA GLU A 39 -10.41 14.78 -13.38
C GLU A 39 -9.05 15.49 -13.42
N HIS A 40 -8.79 16.37 -12.44
CA HIS A 40 -7.50 17.03 -12.33
C HIS A 40 -6.31 16.05 -12.28
N GLY A 41 -6.47 14.87 -11.68
CA GLY A 41 -5.38 13.89 -11.56
C GLY A 41 -4.82 13.40 -12.91
N LEU A 42 -5.57 13.52 -14.02
CA LEU A 42 -5.07 13.22 -15.36
C LEU A 42 -4.06 14.25 -15.86
N PHE A 43 -4.22 15.51 -15.46
CA PHE A 43 -3.36 16.63 -15.86
C PHE A 43 -2.01 16.63 -15.13
N LEU A 44 -1.91 15.92 -14.00
CA LEU A 44 -0.66 15.77 -13.24
C LEU A 44 0.47 15.18 -14.10
N ARG A 45 0.16 14.24 -15.02
CA ARG A 45 1.15 13.62 -15.93
C ARG A 45 1.78 14.61 -16.91
N TYR A 46 1.08 15.71 -17.19
CA TYR A 46 1.49 16.74 -18.13
C TYR A 46 2.07 17.98 -17.43
N HIS A 47 2.29 17.93 -16.11
CA HIS A 47 2.73 19.07 -15.29
C HIS A 47 1.79 20.29 -15.41
N VAL A 48 0.52 20.05 -15.73
CA VAL A 48 -0.51 21.08 -15.77
C VAL A 48 -1.16 21.12 -14.40
N GLU A 49 -0.96 22.23 -13.68
CA GLU A 49 -1.71 22.56 -12.47
C GLU A 49 -3.17 22.85 -12.85
N ALA A 50 -4.11 22.46 -12.01
CA ALA A 50 -5.51 22.13 -12.32
C ALA A 50 -6.23 21.97 -10.96
N ILE A 51 -7.50 22.32 -10.86
CA ILE A 51 -8.28 22.17 -9.64
C ILE A 51 -9.68 21.75 -10.08
N THR A 52 -10.17 20.62 -9.56
CA THR A 52 -11.54 20.17 -9.84
C THR A 52 -12.47 20.63 -8.73
N ILE A 53 -13.36 21.55 -9.05
CA ILE A 53 -14.45 21.97 -8.16
C ILE A 53 -15.70 21.17 -8.53
N ARG A 54 -16.28 20.46 -7.56
CA ARG A 54 -17.53 19.71 -7.75
C ARG A 54 -18.59 20.18 -6.77
N GLY A 55 -19.75 20.56 -7.29
CA GLY A 55 -20.95 20.75 -6.48
C GLY A 55 -21.54 19.38 -6.13
N ILE A 56 -21.49 18.99 -4.87
CA ILE A 56 -22.13 17.76 -4.39
C ILE A 56 -23.57 18.13 -4.06
N ASN A 57 -24.52 17.70 -4.89
CA ASN A 57 -25.94 17.94 -4.62
C ASN A 57 -26.38 16.96 -3.52
N SER A 58 -26.63 17.47 -2.31
CA SER A 58 -27.25 16.66 -1.26
C SER A 58 -28.73 16.51 -1.59
N PHE A 59 -29.31 15.32 -1.39
CA PHE A 59 -30.75 15.06 -1.55
C PHE A 59 -31.65 16.04 -0.78
N ARG A 60 -31.09 16.82 0.15
CA ARG A 60 -31.73 17.96 0.79
C ARG A 60 -31.58 19.19 -0.10
N GLN A 61 -32.68 19.62 -0.72
CA GLN A 61 -32.81 20.84 -1.53
C GLN A 61 -32.58 22.12 -0.70
N TYR A 62 -31.36 22.33 -0.17
CA TYR A 62 -30.94 23.66 0.21
C TYR A 62 -30.41 24.35 -1.04
N LYS A 63 -31.15 25.38 -1.49
CA LYS A 63 -30.68 26.30 -2.52
C LYS A 63 -29.46 27.04 -1.97
N TYR A 64 -28.26 26.55 -2.27
CA TYR A 64 -27.07 27.36 -2.06
C TYR A 64 -27.17 28.57 -2.98
N ASP A 65 -27.14 29.76 -2.38
CA ASP A 65 -27.16 31.00 -3.13
C ASP A 65 -25.88 31.11 -3.99
N MET A 66 -26.04 31.52 -5.25
CA MET A 66 -24.93 31.68 -6.20
C MET A 66 -23.89 32.67 -5.65
N VAL A 67 -24.33 33.67 -4.87
CA VAL A 67 -23.44 34.60 -4.18
C VAL A 67 -22.54 33.89 -3.16
N THR A 68 -23.03 32.85 -2.50
CA THR A 68 -22.24 32.06 -1.55
C THR A 68 -21.16 31.26 -2.28
N VAL A 69 -21.51 30.65 -3.42
CA VAL A 69 -20.55 29.94 -4.28
C VAL A 69 -19.48 30.90 -4.81
N GLY A 70 -19.89 32.09 -5.27
CA GLY A 70 -18.98 33.14 -5.72
C GLY A 70 -18.01 33.61 -4.63
N LYS A 71 -18.49 33.79 -3.40
CA LYS A 71 -17.63 34.15 -2.25
C LYS A 71 -16.61 33.05 -1.91
N VAL A 72 -17.01 31.79 -1.99
CA VAL A 72 -16.09 30.65 -1.79
C VAL A 72 -15.05 30.62 -2.91
N PHE A 73 -15.46 30.79 -4.15
CA PHE A 73 -14.58 30.81 -5.32
C PHE A 73 -13.55 31.95 -5.24
N GLU A 74 -14.01 33.17 -4.95
CA GLU A 74 -13.14 34.33 -4.75
C GLU A 74 -12.16 34.09 -3.60
N GLY A 75 -12.63 33.47 -2.50
CA GLY A 75 -11.77 33.05 -1.40
C GLY A 75 -10.66 32.10 -1.83
N ILE A 76 -10.97 31.09 -2.64
CA ILE A 76 -10.00 30.14 -3.19
C ILE A 76 -8.97 30.88 -4.06
N VAL A 77 -9.42 31.69 -5.02
CA VAL A 77 -8.54 32.43 -5.93
C VAL A 77 -7.61 33.37 -5.16
N ARG A 78 -8.13 34.09 -4.15
CA ARG A 78 -7.30 35.00 -3.33
C ARG A 78 -6.25 34.25 -2.52
N LYS A 79 -6.59 33.06 -2.01
CA LYS A 79 -5.64 32.21 -1.28
C LYS A 79 -4.58 31.64 -2.20
N LEU A 80 -4.95 31.20 -3.40
CA LEU A 80 -4.01 30.74 -4.42
C LEU A 80 -3.11 31.87 -4.93
N ASN A 81 -3.65 33.07 -5.16
CA ASN A 81 -2.89 34.23 -5.60
C ASN A 81 -1.87 34.71 -4.56
N ASN A 82 -2.11 34.43 -3.28
CA ASN A 82 -1.17 34.73 -2.20
C ASN A 82 -0.13 33.61 -1.98
N LEU A 83 -0.20 32.50 -2.72
CA LEU A 83 0.87 31.50 -2.74
C LEU A 83 1.95 31.99 -3.71
N LEU A 84 3.10 32.37 -3.17
CA LEU A 84 4.31 32.69 -3.95
C LEU A 84 4.99 31.43 -4.51
N GLU A 85 4.64 30.26 -3.98
CA GLU A 85 5.22 28.98 -4.34
C GLU A 85 4.26 28.15 -5.21
N ARG A 86 4.80 27.39 -6.16
CA ARG A 86 4.04 26.44 -6.97
C ARG A 86 3.38 25.39 -6.08
N LEU A 87 2.25 24.83 -6.50
CA LEU A 87 1.57 23.77 -5.76
C LEU A 87 2.49 22.55 -5.63
N HIS A 88 3.07 22.36 -4.44
CA HIS A 88 4.02 21.27 -4.22
C HIS A 88 3.29 19.92 -4.08
N GLN A 89 3.74 18.93 -4.85
CA GLN A 89 3.15 17.59 -5.02
C GLN A 89 3.37 16.68 -3.78
N SER A 90 2.89 17.06 -2.61
CA SER A 90 3.05 16.28 -1.37
C SER A 90 1.74 15.73 -0.79
N TYR A 91 0.67 15.66 -1.58
CA TYR A 91 -0.66 15.22 -1.13
C TYR A 91 -0.70 13.79 -0.54
N PHE A 92 0.21 12.90 -0.93
CA PHE A 92 0.29 11.51 -0.43
C PHE A 92 0.71 11.39 1.04
N PHE A 93 1.21 12.48 1.64
CA PHE A 93 1.75 12.50 3.00
C PHE A 93 0.88 13.26 4.01
N TYR A 94 -0.34 13.61 3.61
CA TYR A 94 -1.28 14.29 4.49
C TYR A 94 -2.54 13.45 4.64
N LEU A 95 -2.97 13.30 5.88
CA LEU A 95 -4.27 12.76 6.22
C LEU A 95 -5.14 13.92 6.70
N LEU A 96 -6.38 13.96 6.21
CA LEU A 96 -7.37 14.98 6.54
C LEU A 96 -8.53 14.30 7.28
N PRO A 97 -8.43 14.10 8.61
CA PRO A 97 -9.54 13.53 9.39
C PRO A 97 -10.77 14.44 9.41
N SER A 98 -10.58 15.75 9.16
CA SER A 98 -11.66 16.73 9.10
C SER A 98 -11.25 17.90 8.20
N LEU A 99 -12.22 18.68 7.72
CA LEU A 99 -12.00 19.89 6.91
C LEU A 99 -11.14 20.95 7.63
N SER A 100 -11.10 20.90 8.97
CA SER A 100 -10.33 21.84 9.81
C SER A 100 -9.10 21.22 10.47
N ARG A 101 -8.88 19.91 10.34
CA ARG A 101 -7.79 19.19 11.01
C ARG A 101 -6.91 18.50 9.98
N PHE A 102 -5.64 18.87 9.98
CA PHE A 102 -4.62 18.22 9.18
C PHE A 102 -3.74 17.36 10.09
N VAL A 103 -3.41 16.15 9.64
CA VAL A 103 -2.40 15.31 10.28
C VAL A 103 -1.23 15.19 9.31
N SER A 104 -0.10 15.75 9.72
CA SER A 104 1.12 15.71 8.93
C SER A 104 1.83 14.35 9.06
N ILE A 105 2.65 14.05 8.07
CA ILE A 105 3.52 12.87 7.98
C ILE A 105 4.29 12.55 9.27
N GLY A 106 4.72 13.59 10.00
CA GLY A 106 5.50 13.45 11.22
C GLY A 106 4.76 12.74 12.35
N TYR A 107 3.43 12.75 12.36
CA TYR A 107 2.65 12.11 13.44
C TYR A 107 2.51 10.61 13.27
N TYR A 108 2.35 10.12 12.03
CA TYR A 108 2.08 8.70 11.78
C TYR A 108 3.31 7.93 11.28
N MET A 109 4.34 8.60 10.75
CA MET A 109 5.56 7.92 10.30
C MET A 109 6.27 7.13 11.39
N PRO A 110 6.37 7.62 12.66
CA PRO A 110 6.95 6.81 13.73
C PRO A 110 6.23 5.46 13.90
N ALA A 111 4.90 5.42 13.79
CA ALA A 111 4.14 4.18 13.88
C ALA A 111 4.48 3.20 12.75
N PHE A 112 4.70 3.71 11.54
CA PHE A 112 5.15 2.90 10.41
C PHE A 112 6.58 2.36 10.60
N VAL A 113 7.50 3.19 11.10
CA VAL A 113 8.87 2.77 11.43
C VAL A 113 8.86 1.67 12.49
N LEU A 114 8.00 1.78 13.50
CA LEU A 114 7.83 0.73 14.51
C LEU A 114 7.33 -0.58 13.90
N LEU A 115 6.38 -0.54 12.95
CA LEU A 115 5.94 -1.75 12.23
C LEU A 115 7.09 -2.40 11.44
N ILE A 116 7.83 -1.62 10.66
CA ILE A 116 8.98 -2.14 9.88
C ILE A 116 10.11 -2.64 10.79
N SER A 117 10.27 -2.08 11.99
CA SER A 117 11.32 -2.53 12.91
C SER A 117 11.17 -4.00 13.31
N ILE A 118 9.95 -4.55 13.32
CA ILE A 118 9.68 -5.93 13.72
C ILE A 118 10.38 -6.95 12.79
N PRO A 119 10.14 -6.97 11.45
CA PRO A 119 10.84 -7.87 10.56
C PRO A 119 12.36 -7.62 10.53
N ILE A 120 12.82 -6.38 10.73
CA ILE A 120 14.26 -6.06 10.82
C ILE A 120 14.90 -6.70 12.07
N LEU A 121 14.27 -6.57 13.24
CA LEU A 121 14.78 -7.16 14.48
C LEU A 121 14.77 -8.70 14.41
N LYS A 122 13.75 -9.29 13.78
CA LYS A 122 13.70 -10.73 13.52
C LYS A 122 14.80 -11.19 12.58
N ALA A 123 15.04 -10.45 11.50
CA ALA A 123 16.17 -10.69 10.61
C ALA A 123 17.49 -10.62 11.38
N LEU A 124 17.67 -9.62 12.26
CA LEU A 124 18.87 -9.49 13.07
C LEU A 124 19.07 -10.67 14.04
N ASP A 125 18.02 -11.11 14.74
CA ASP A 125 18.08 -12.31 15.60
C ASP A 125 18.50 -13.55 14.80
N LEU A 126 17.93 -13.74 13.61
CA LEU A 126 18.26 -14.87 12.75
C LEU A 126 19.70 -14.80 12.21
N TRP A 127 20.18 -13.60 11.88
CA TRP A 127 21.56 -13.35 11.49
C TRP A 127 22.56 -13.70 12.59
N ILE A 128 22.28 -13.31 13.84
CA ILE A 128 23.13 -13.65 14.99
C ILE A 128 23.17 -15.16 15.20
N LYS A 129 22.04 -15.85 15.09
CA LYS A 129 21.98 -17.32 15.18
C LYS A 129 22.82 -17.99 14.10
N LEU A 130 22.74 -17.52 12.86
CA LEU A 130 23.48 -18.05 11.72
C LEU A 130 25.00 -17.79 11.79
N SER A 131 25.39 -16.71 12.49
CA SER A 131 26.78 -16.27 12.66
C SER A 131 27.53 -17.03 13.74
N LYS A 132 26.85 -17.80 14.61
CA LYS A 132 27.52 -18.64 15.61
C LYS A 132 28.23 -19.80 14.89
N PRO A 133 29.55 -19.95 15.06
CA PRO A 133 30.27 -21.05 14.43
C PRO A 133 29.87 -22.37 15.09
N GLU A 134 29.24 -23.26 14.33
CA GLU A 134 29.19 -24.67 14.70
C GLU A 134 30.60 -25.24 14.56
N GLY A 135 31.12 -25.85 15.63
CA GLY A 135 32.48 -26.35 15.68
C GLY A 135 32.78 -27.34 14.55
N ASN A 136 33.89 -27.10 13.83
CA ASN A 136 34.54 -28.00 12.87
C ASN A 136 33.61 -28.73 11.88
N GLN A 137 33.14 -28.01 10.85
CA GLN A 137 32.79 -28.64 9.58
C GLN A 137 33.54 -27.94 8.44
N GLN A 138 34.50 -28.65 7.85
CA GLN A 138 35.08 -28.29 6.56
C GLN A 138 33.99 -28.46 5.49
N THR A 139 33.20 -27.41 5.26
CA THR A 139 32.24 -27.37 4.14
C THR A 139 33.00 -27.48 2.83
N THR A 140 32.79 -28.59 2.12
CA THR A 140 33.31 -28.81 0.76
C THR A 140 32.63 -27.86 -0.22
N HIS A 141 33.30 -27.49 -1.33
CA HIS A 141 32.77 -26.56 -2.33
C HIS A 141 31.38 -26.99 -2.87
N THR A 142 31.14 -28.30 -2.97
CA THR A 142 29.90 -28.89 -3.47
C THR A 142 28.67 -28.59 -2.58
N GLU A 143 28.82 -28.52 -1.25
CA GLU A 143 27.72 -28.16 -0.34
C GLU A 143 27.29 -26.70 -0.49
N ARG A 144 28.23 -25.79 -0.79
CA ARG A 144 27.92 -24.37 -0.97
C ARG A 144 27.08 -24.12 -2.21
N ASP A 145 27.41 -24.78 -3.32
CA ASP A 145 26.68 -24.63 -4.57
C ASP A 145 25.25 -25.19 -4.47
N VAL A 146 25.06 -26.33 -3.79
CA VAL A 146 23.73 -26.90 -3.52
C VAL A 146 22.91 -26.02 -2.57
N SER A 147 23.55 -25.38 -1.57
CA SER A 147 22.89 -24.47 -0.65
C SER A 147 22.42 -23.17 -1.35
N LEU A 148 23.24 -22.62 -2.26
CA LEU A 148 22.86 -21.45 -3.05
C LEU A 148 21.73 -21.76 -4.03
N LEU A 149 21.78 -22.90 -4.72
CA LEU A 149 20.72 -23.31 -5.64
C LEU A 149 19.38 -23.49 -4.91
N THR A 150 19.43 -24.05 -3.69
CA THR A 150 18.26 -24.26 -2.82
C THR A 150 17.65 -22.95 -2.34
N ILE A 151 18.44 -21.87 -2.18
CA ILE A 151 17.93 -20.53 -1.83
C ILE A 151 17.43 -19.77 -3.07
N LEU A 152 18.15 -19.87 -4.19
CA LEU A 152 17.83 -19.15 -5.42
C LEU A 152 16.54 -19.67 -6.08
N THR A 153 16.34 -20.99 -6.07
CA THR A 153 15.18 -21.63 -6.69
C THR A 153 13.84 -21.09 -6.19
N PRO A 154 13.53 -21.06 -4.88
CA PRO A 154 12.26 -20.52 -4.39
C PRO A 154 12.11 -19.02 -4.66
N VAL A 155 13.20 -18.25 -4.61
CA VAL A 155 13.16 -16.81 -4.94
C VAL A 155 12.80 -16.60 -6.41
N MET A 156 13.42 -17.35 -7.31
CA MET A 156 13.13 -17.29 -8.75
C MET A 156 11.70 -17.76 -9.06
N ILE A 157 11.23 -18.82 -8.41
CA ILE A 157 9.84 -19.28 -8.53
C ILE A 157 8.88 -18.19 -8.05
N CYS A 158 9.14 -17.54 -6.92
CA CYS A 158 8.31 -16.44 -6.42
C CYS A 158 8.25 -15.28 -7.41
N HIS A 159 9.39 -14.85 -7.96
CA HIS A 159 9.42 -13.78 -8.96
C HIS A 159 8.75 -14.18 -10.27
N ALA A 160 8.98 -15.39 -10.79
CA ALA A 160 8.34 -15.89 -11.99
C ALA A 160 6.81 -16.02 -11.80
N THR A 161 6.37 -16.48 -10.63
CA THR A 161 4.95 -16.56 -10.27
C THR A 161 4.35 -15.16 -10.20
N GLY A 162 5.03 -14.19 -9.58
CA GLY A 162 4.58 -12.81 -9.53
C GLY A 162 4.48 -12.16 -10.92
N LEU A 163 5.44 -12.45 -11.80
CA LEU A 163 5.44 -12.00 -13.18
C LEU A 163 4.27 -12.62 -13.97
N ALA A 164 4.06 -13.93 -13.82
CA ALA A 164 2.94 -14.64 -14.42
C ALA A 164 1.60 -14.08 -13.92
N LEU A 165 1.45 -13.87 -12.61
CA LEU A 165 0.25 -13.26 -12.00
C LEU A 165 -0.06 -11.87 -12.54
N TYR A 166 0.96 -11.08 -12.88
CA TYR A 166 0.77 -9.77 -13.46
C TYR A 166 0.34 -9.84 -14.93
N PHE A 167 0.96 -10.71 -15.72
CA PHE A 167 0.75 -10.76 -17.16
C PHE A 167 -0.45 -11.61 -17.59
N LEU A 168 -0.72 -12.72 -16.90
CA LEU A 168 -1.75 -13.68 -17.28
C LEU A 168 -3.16 -13.06 -17.37
N PRO A 169 -3.61 -12.24 -16.40
CA PRO A 169 -4.90 -11.54 -16.51
C PRO A 169 -4.96 -10.56 -17.68
N VAL A 170 -3.83 -9.90 -18.00
CA VAL A 170 -3.75 -8.85 -19.03
C VAL A 170 -3.76 -9.46 -20.43
N PHE A 171 -3.10 -10.60 -20.62
CA PHE A 171 -3.08 -11.30 -21.91
C PHE A 171 -4.41 -12.00 -22.19
N GLY A 172 -5.01 -12.65 -21.19
CA GLY A 172 -6.27 -13.39 -21.35
C GLY A 172 -7.54 -12.55 -21.41
N ARG A 173 -7.44 -11.21 -21.31
CA ARG A 173 -8.63 -10.33 -21.22
C ARG A 173 -9.55 -10.39 -22.44
N LYS A 174 -9.00 -10.57 -23.64
CA LYS A 174 -9.78 -10.63 -24.89
C LYS A 174 -10.54 -11.94 -24.99
N ASP A 175 -9.82 -13.05 -24.81
CA ASP A 175 -10.40 -14.39 -24.85
C ASP A 175 -11.46 -14.57 -23.77
N ALA A 176 -11.24 -14.03 -22.57
CA ALA A 176 -12.20 -14.08 -21.47
C ALA A 176 -13.46 -13.22 -21.72
N ALA A 177 -13.33 -12.05 -22.34
CA ALA A 177 -14.46 -11.19 -22.69
C ALA A 177 -15.28 -11.74 -23.88
N GLU A 178 -14.69 -12.61 -24.70
CA GLU A 178 -15.40 -13.30 -25.79
C GLU A 178 -16.20 -14.50 -25.28
N HIS A 179 -15.67 -15.25 -24.30
CA HIS A 179 -16.33 -16.44 -23.74
C HIS A 179 -17.34 -16.13 -22.64
N PHE A 180 -17.17 -15.01 -21.92
CA PHE A 180 -18.07 -14.59 -20.85
C PHE A 180 -18.63 -13.18 -21.13
N PRO A 181 -19.92 -12.91 -20.84
CA PRO A 181 -20.54 -11.61 -21.07
C PRO A 181 -20.10 -10.58 -20.01
N VAL A 182 -18.81 -10.30 -19.93
CA VAL A 182 -18.17 -9.37 -18.98
C VAL A 182 -17.26 -8.39 -19.71
N SER A 183 -17.13 -7.19 -19.18
CA SER A 183 -16.20 -6.16 -19.69
C SER A 183 -14.75 -6.64 -19.62
N GLU A 184 -13.87 -6.17 -20.51
CA GLU A 184 -12.42 -6.43 -20.42
C GLU A 184 -11.84 -6.09 -19.03
N THR A 185 -12.36 -5.03 -18.40
CA THR A 185 -11.91 -4.62 -17.07
C THR A 185 -12.37 -5.59 -15.98
N GLU A 186 -13.58 -6.13 -16.10
CA GLU A 186 -14.15 -7.12 -15.18
C GLU A 186 -13.44 -8.47 -15.33
N ALA A 187 -13.11 -8.87 -16.56
CA ALA A 187 -12.38 -10.09 -16.85
C ALA A 187 -10.99 -10.11 -16.18
N VAL A 188 -10.26 -8.98 -16.22
CA VAL A 188 -8.95 -8.85 -15.53
C VAL A 188 -9.11 -8.96 -14.01
N VAL A 189 -10.14 -8.33 -13.43
CA VAL A 189 -10.38 -8.39 -11.99
C VAL A 189 -10.75 -9.81 -11.56
N LEU A 190 -11.69 -10.45 -12.25
CA LEU A 190 -12.15 -11.80 -11.92
C LEU A 190 -11.05 -12.85 -12.08
N SER A 191 -10.25 -12.77 -13.15
CA SER A 191 -9.10 -13.66 -13.34
C SER A 191 -8.04 -13.44 -12.26
N SER A 192 -7.74 -12.19 -11.88
CA SER A 192 -6.82 -11.92 -10.77
C SER A 192 -7.29 -12.52 -9.43
N ILE A 193 -8.60 -12.42 -9.13
CA ILE A 193 -9.20 -13.02 -7.92
C ILE A 193 -9.12 -14.55 -8.00
N ALA A 194 -9.46 -15.14 -9.14
CA ALA A 194 -9.44 -16.59 -9.32
C ALA A 194 -8.03 -17.15 -9.13
N ILE A 195 -7.00 -16.50 -9.70
CA ILE A 195 -5.62 -16.95 -9.52
C ILE A 195 -5.17 -16.75 -8.07
N TYR A 196 -5.58 -15.66 -7.40
CA TYR A 196 -5.26 -15.45 -5.99
C TYR A 196 -5.86 -16.52 -5.08
N VAL A 197 -7.13 -16.89 -5.30
CA VAL A 197 -7.82 -17.97 -4.57
C VAL A 197 -7.18 -19.32 -4.85
N ALA A 198 -6.84 -19.62 -6.12
CA ALA A 198 -6.11 -20.83 -6.47
C ALA A 198 -4.71 -20.87 -5.81
N GLY A 199 -4.02 -19.74 -5.75
CA GLY A 199 -2.75 -19.54 -5.05
C GLY A 199 -2.84 -19.80 -3.54
N LEU A 200 -3.95 -19.41 -2.90
CA LEU A 200 -4.21 -19.71 -1.48
C LEU A 200 -4.54 -21.19 -1.23
N ALA A 201 -4.99 -21.94 -2.24
CA ALA A 201 -5.27 -23.38 -2.14
C ALA A 201 -4.02 -24.25 -2.39
N LEU A 202 -3.01 -23.72 -3.10
CA LEU A 202 -1.72 -24.36 -3.37
C LEU A 202 -0.83 -24.71 -2.15
N PRO A 203 -0.90 -24.07 -0.96
CA PRO A 203 0.02 -24.38 0.13
C PRO A 203 -0.26 -25.70 0.84
N HIS A 204 -1.44 -26.32 0.65
CA HIS A 204 -1.77 -27.48 1.47
C HIS A 204 -1.07 -28.78 1.02
N ASN A 205 -0.67 -28.87 -0.26
CA ASN A 205 -0.07 -30.08 -0.83
C ASN A 205 1.43 -29.97 -1.16
N THR A 206 2.02 -28.77 -1.09
CA THR A 206 3.40 -28.50 -1.57
C THR A 206 4.49 -28.70 -0.52
N HIS A 207 4.14 -28.78 0.77
CA HIS A 207 5.09 -29.11 1.85
C HIS A 207 5.77 -30.48 1.64
N ARG A 208 5.19 -31.38 0.83
CA ARG A 208 5.75 -32.71 0.58
C ARG A 208 6.76 -32.80 -0.56
N VAL A 209 6.80 -31.84 -1.49
CA VAL A 209 7.55 -32.00 -2.76
C VAL A 209 8.84 -31.16 -2.81
N LEU A 210 8.92 -30.04 -2.09
CA LEU A 210 10.06 -29.11 -2.16
C LEU A 210 11.02 -29.16 -0.96
N LEU A 211 10.68 -29.88 0.12
CA LEU A 211 11.41 -29.83 1.39
C LEU A 211 12.41 -30.98 1.62
N SER A 212 12.59 -31.90 0.67
CA SER A 212 13.36 -33.12 0.95
C SER A 212 14.89 -32.92 1.07
N GLU A 213 15.43 -31.74 0.70
CA GLU A 213 16.88 -31.48 0.71
C GLU A 213 17.29 -30.14 1.36
N VAL A 214 16.36 -29.42 2.00
CA VAL A 214 16.70 -28.11 2.59
C VAL A 214 17.40 -28.31 3.93
N THR A 215 18.70 -28.01 3.99
CA THR A 215 19.46 -27.93 5.25
C THR A 215 18.81 -26.90 6.18
N GLU A 216 18.75 -27.15 7.49
CA GLU A 216 18.20 -26.18 8.47
C GLU A 216 18.84 -24.79 8.34
N ARG A 217 20.15 -24.76 8.08
CA ARG A 217 20.92 -23.54 7.84
C ARG A 217 20.46 -22.77 6.60
N GLY A 218 20.12 -23.48 5.52
CA GLY A 218 19.56 -22.91 4.29
C GLY A 218 18.18 -22.31 4.52
N TRP A 219 17.32 -22.98 5.29
CA TRP A 219 16.00 -22.49 5.67
C TRP A 219 16.07 -21.21 6.52
N MET A 220 16.97 -21.16 7.51
CA MET A 220 17.20 -19.95 8.30
C MET A 220 17.73 -18.80 7.43
N THR A 221 18.62 -19.09 6.47
CA THR A 221 19.15 -18.08 5.54
C THR A 221 18.05 -17.54 4.60
N LEU A 222 17.18 -18.42 4.10
CA LEU A 222 16.05 -18.03 3.27
C LEU A 222 15.06 -17.14 4.04
N LYS A 223 14.73 -17.51 5.29
CA LYS A 223 13.90 -16.68 6.19
C LYS A 223 14.50 -15.30 6.42
N LEU A 224 15.81 -15.23 6.68
CA LEU A 224 16.53 -13.96 6.87
C LEU A 224 16.38 -13.06 5.64
N ILE A 225 16.73 -13.57 4.46
CA ILE A 225 16.67 -12.82 3.20
C ILE A 225 15.24 -12.38 2.92
N THR A 226 14.26 -13.24 3.17
CA THR A 226 12.83 -12.93 2.96
C THR A 226 12.35 -11.81 3.88
N LEU A 227 12.73 -11.82 5.17
CA LEU A 227 12.38 -10.76 6.12
C LEU A 227 13.00 -9.41 5.75
N LEU A 228 14.26 -9.40 5.32
CA LEU A 228 14.93 -8.18 4.85
C LEU A 228 14.29 -7.66 3.55
N TYR A 229 13.98 -8.56 2.62
CA TYR A 229 13.33 -8.21 1.37
C TYR A 229 11.91 -7.64 1.60
N LEU A 230 11.14 -8.23 2.53
CA LEU A 230 9.84 -7.71 2.95
C LEU A 230 9.96 -6.30 3.55
N ALA A 231 10.89 -6.08 4.48
CA ALA A 231 11.10 -4.78 5.09
C ALA A 231 11.47 -3.69 4.07
N LEU A 232 12.36 -4.04 3.12
CA LEU A 232 12.76 -3.15 2.03
C LEU A 232 11.57 -2.82 1.11
N LEU A 233 10.81 -3.83 0.69
CA LEU A 233 9.62 -3.63 -0.15
C LEU A 233 8.57 -2.75 0.52
N LEU A 234 8.27 -2.99 1.79
CA LEU A 234 7.33 -2.17 2.56
C LEU A 234 7.80 -0.71 2.64
N GLY A 235 9.09 -0.49 2.89
CA GLY A 235 9.70 0.84 2.90
C GLY A 235 9.57 1.54 1.55
N CYS A 236 9.98 0.89 0.46
CA CYS A 236 9.87 1.42 -0.90
C CYS A 236 8.42 1.75 -1.29
N ILE A 237 7.47 0.85 -0.99
CA ILE A 237 6.05 1.08 -1.27
C ILE A 237 5.54 2.27 -0.47
N ALA A 238 5.92 2.42 0.80
CA ALA A 238 5.49 3.56 1.61
C ALA A 238 6.08 4.90 1.17
N LEU A 239 7.27 4.91 0.56
CA LEU A 239 7.85 6.12 -0.04
C LEU A 239 7.05 6.58 -1.29
N ILE A 240 6.52 5.65 -2.07
CA ILE A 240 5.74 5.93 -3.28
C ILE A 240 4.27 6.21 -2.94
N ASN A 241 3.68 5.38 -2.07
CA ASN A 241 2.31 5.44 -1.62
C ASN A 241 2.25 5.01 -0.15
N PHE A 242 2.33 5.98 0.75
CA PHE A 242 2.32 5.74 2.19
C PHE A 242 1.10 4.91 2.63
N SER A 243 -0.09 5.25 2.12
CA SER A 243 -1.33 4.57 2.50
C SER A 243 -1.31 3.08 2.14
N LEU A 244 -0.83 2.73 0.94
CA LEU A 244 -0.67 1.33 0.52
C LEU A 244 0.39 0.63 1.38
N GLY A 245 1.56 1.26 1.56
CA GLY A 245 2.65 0.70 2.36
C GLY A 245 2.26 0.46 3.82
N PHE A 246 1.50 1.38 4.42
CA PHE A 246 1.00 1.25 5.78
C PHE A 246 -0.01 0.10 5.91
N ILE A 247 -0.97 -0.02 4.98
CA ILE A 247 -1.92 -1.15 4.97
C ILE A 247 -1.16 -2.47 4.88
N LEU A 248 -0.21 -2.59 3.95
CA LEU A 248 0.60 -3.81 3.78
C LEU A 248 1.47 -4.10 4.99
N ALA A 249 2.04 -3.08 5.64
CA ALA A 249 2.82 -3.27 6.84
C ALA A 249 1.94 -3.79 7.99
N VAL A 250 0.75 -3.24 8.20
CA VAL A 250 -0.18 -3.72 9.24
C VAL A 250 -0.60 -5.17 9.01
N THR A 251 -0.81 -5.60 7.75
CA THR A 251 -1.26 -6.97 7.44
C THR A 251 -0.13 -8.00 7.42
N LEU A 252 1.05 -7.64 6.89
CA LEU A 252 2.16 -8.59 6.70
C LEU A 252 3.11 -8.67 7.90
N THR A 253 3.22 -7.61 8.71
CA THR A 253 4.13 -7.59 9.87
C THR A 253 3.78 -8.65 10.93
N PRO A 254 2.50 -8.87 11.31
CA PRO A 254 2.16 -9.93 12.26
C PRO A 254 2.54 -11.32 11.76
N ALA A 255 2.35 -11.59 10.46
CA ALA A 255 2.76 -12.85 9.84
C ALA A 255 4.29 -13.01 9.88
N ALA A 256 5.03 -11.94 9.59
CA ALA A 256 6.50 -11.92 9.67
C ALA A 256 7.02 -12.09 11.12
N ALA A 257 6.26 -11.65 12.13
CA ALA A 257 6.63 -11.82 13.53
C ALA A 257 6.50 -13.28 14.01
N GLY A 258 5.56 -14.04 13.43
CA GLY A 258 5.30 -15.44 13.74
C GLY A 258 6.13 -16.46 12.94
N ALA A 259 6.81 -16.02 11.88
CA ALA A 259 7.71 -16.84 11.06
C ALA A 259 9.09 -17.05 11.72
#